data_AF-A0AAN7DCJ1-F1
#
_entry.id   AF-A0AAN7DCJ1-F1
#
_cell.length_a   1.000
_cell.length_b   1.000
_cell.length_c   1.000
_cell.angle_alpha   90.00
_cell.angle_beta   90.00
_cell.angle_gamma   90.00
#
_symmetry.space_group_name_H-M   'P 1'
#
loop_
_entity.id
_entity.type
_entity.pdbx_description
1 polymer ?
#
loop_
_entity_poly.entity_id
_entity_poly.type
_entity_poly.pdbx_seq_one_letter_code
_entity_poly.pdbx_strand_id
1 'polypeptide(L)'
;MSDTSASTPTPSTVEKGLTMDQLLENQKEEQKKLTTKIIALRKGVPKSDKRKKREVASRIADLEYDLKKKHEEEIRVLKAKEAGLDPNAPEPELDDGISLDRLNELSLEEQKKPEETPNTTEQQQQQPKKKVNKAKLRIEKRNAEMERIRLEAEKEAENQPDLGVLETEAIRRLVIPLNLKIKQVVADGHCLYNAFADQLKTRYNKDVTYKELRQSAAEHMRQHPDDFKPFLYLEDGDFDRYCDDIINTARWGGQLEVLALARSSQVPVDIIQDGGPIIKICDDEYPEKSPIKLAYHKHLYSLGAHYNSLVDQLNVEKMSSTSD
;
A
#
# COMPACT_ATOMS: atom_id res chain seq x y z
N MET A 1 2.43 -63.61 -33.32
CA MET A 1 2.81 -63.29 -31.93
C MET A 1 3.91 -62.25 -32.01
N SER A 2 3.64 -61.07 -31.43
CA SER A 2 4.57 -60.14 -30.75
C SER A 2 5.90 -59.75 -31.40
N ASP A 3 6.42 -58.53 -31.34
CA ASP A 3 5.95 -57.18 -30.96
C ASP A 3 7.22 -56.29 -31.09
N THR A 4 7.04 -54.97 -31.13
CA THR A 4 8.01 -53.92 -30.70
C THR A 4 9.18 -53.51 -31.62
N SER A 5 8.91 -52.49 -32.45
CA SER A 5 9.39 -51.10 -32.31
C SER A 5 10.76 -50.81 -31.67
N ALA A 6 11.63 -50.12 -32.41
CA ALA A 6 12.56 -49.13 -31.83
C ALA A 6 12.77 -47.97 -32.81
N SER A 7 12.27 -46.81 -32.35
CA SER A 7 12.20 -45.53 -33.04
C SER A 7 13.52 -44.75 -32.92
N THR A 8 13.78 -43.91 -33.92
CA THR A 8 14.86 -42.89 -33.97
C THR A 8 14.85 -41.93 -32.79
N PRO A 9 15.99 -41.27 -32.48
CA PRO A 9 15.95 -39.91 -31.97
C PRO A 9 16.61 -38.94 -32.97
N THR A 10 15.77 -38.07 -33.53
CA THR A 10 16.16 -36.81 -34.15
C THR A 10 16.79 -35.86 -33.11
N PRO A 11 17.86 -35.11 -33.43
CA PRO A 11 18.31 -34.04 -32.55
C PRO A 11 17.36 -32.84 -32.70
N SER A 12 16.64 -32.56 -31.61
CA SER A 12 15.87 -31.35 -31.41
C SER A 12 16.81 -30.13 -31.51
N THR A 13 16.62 -29.29 -32.51
CA THR A 13 17.21 -27.95 -32.55
C THR A 13 16.11 -26.98 -32.14
N VAL A 14 15.90 -26.83 -30.84
CA VAL A 14 15.07 -25.76 -30.28
C VAL A 14 15.91 -24.50 -30.31
N GLU A 15 15.50 -23.53 -31.13
CA GLU A 15 15.93 -22.14 -31.02
C GLU A 15 15.72 -21.70 -29.57
N LYS A 16 16.81 -21.56 -28.80
CA LYS A 16 16.77 -21.01 -27.44
C LYS A 16 16.44 -19.52 -27.52
N GLY A 17 15.15 -19.19 -27.55
CA GLY A 17 14.68 -17.89 -27.09
C GLY A 17 14.96 -17.74 -25.60
N LEU A 18 15.44 -16.56 -25.16
CA LEU A 18 15.46 -16.21 -23.73
C LEU A 18 14.04 -16.31 -23.19
N THR A 19 13.84 -17.06 -22.11
CA THR A 19 12.55 -17.14 -21.43
C THR A 19 12.31 -15.88 -20.59
N MET A 20 11.05 -15.54 -20.31
CA MET A 20 10.68 -14.40 -19.45
C MET A 20 11.44 -14.40 -18.11
N ASP A 21 11.59 -15.56 -17.49
CA ASP A 21 12.33 -15.71 -16.23
C ASP A 21 13.82 -15.39 -16.36
N GLN A 22 14.44 -15.75 -17.49
CA GLN A 22 15.84 -15.42 -17.77
C GLN A 22 16.03 -13.92 -18.04
N LEU A 23 15.05 -13.27 -18.69
CA LEU A 23 15.07 -11.82 -18.87
C LEU A 23 14.98 -11.10 -17.52
N LEU A 24 14.04 -11.49 -16.65
CA LEU A 24 13.87 -10.86 -15.34
C LEU A 24 15.11 -11.00 -14.45
N GLU A 25 15.80 -12.16 -14.48
CA GLU A 25 17.05 -12.32 -13.72
C GLU A 25 18.18 -11.46 -14.30
N ASN A 26 18.28 -11.33 -15.63
CA ASN A 26 19.23 -10.41 -16.27
C ASN A 26 18.94 -8.94 -15.89
N GLN A 27 17.66 -8.54 -15.87
CA GLN A 27 17.24 -7.19 -15.46
C GLN A 27 17.62 -6.91 -13.99
N LYS A 28 17.45 -7.90 -13.12
CA LYS A 28 17.86 -7.84 -11.71
C LYS A 28 19.38 -7.71 -11.57
N GLU A 29 20.17 -8.38 -12.40
CA GLU A 29 21.62 -8.19 -12.45
C GLU A 29 22.01 -6.79 -12.93
N GLU A 30 21.36 -6.26 -13.97
CA GLU A 30 21.60 -4.89 -14.44
C GLU A 30 21.24 -3.85 -13.36
N GLN A 31 20.16 -4.09 -12.61
CA GLN A 31 19.77 -3.25 -11.48
C GLN A 31 20.78 -3.30 -10.32
N LYS A 32 21.34 -4.49 -10.02
CA LYS A 32 22.47 -4.64 -9.06
C LYS A 32 23.74 -3.93 -9.54
N LYS A 33 24.04 -3.96 -10.83
CA LYS A 33 25.18 -3.21 -11.42
C LYS A 33 24.95 -1.70 -11.33
N LEU A 34 23.73 -1.23 -11.60
CA LEU A 34 23.37 0.19 -11.50
C LEU A 34 23.43 0.69 -10.06
N THR A 35 22.90 -0.05 -9.09
CA THR A 35 22.98 0.30 -7.66
C THR A 35 24.43 0.41 -7.17
N THR A 36 25.30 -0.53 -7.58
CA THR A 36 26.75 -0.45 -7.30
C THR A 36 27.37 0.81 -7.91
N LYS A 37 27.01 1.16 -9.15
CA LYS A 37 27.47 2.37 -9.85
C LYS A 37 26.96 3.65 -9.17
N ILE A 38 25.72 3.68 -8.69
CA ILE A 38 25.14 4.80 -7.93
C ILE A 38 25.91 5.02 -6.63
N ILE A 39 26.26 3.96 -5.91
CA ILE A 39 27.05 4.05 -4.67
C ILE A 39 28.44 4.65 -4.97
N ALA A 40 29.11 4.20 -6.03
CA ALA A 40 30.40 4.74 -6.46
C ALA A 40 30.30 6.23 -6.84
N LEU A 41 29.27 6.61 -7.61
CA LEU A 41 29.01 8.00 -8.00
C LEU A 41 28.74 8.89 -6.78
N ARG A 42 27.98 8.40 -5.79
CA ARG A 42 27.73 9.13 -4.54
C ARG A 42 28.99 9.27 -3.68
N LYS A 43 29.86 8.25 -3.65
CA LYS A 43 31.11 8.25 -2.87
C LYS A 43 32.18 9.17 -3.48
N GLY A 44 32.17 9.39 -4.80
CA GLY A 44 33.09 10.28 -5.51
C GLY A 44 32.83 11.79 -5.32
N VAL A 45 31.74 12.18 -4.65
CA VAL A 45 31.39 13.59 -4.43
C VAL A 45 31.73 14.03 -3.01
N PRO A 46 32.59 15.05 -2.82
CA PRO A 46 32.86 15.62 -1.50
C PRO A 46 31.59 16.21 -0.86
N LYS A 47 31.40 15.98 0.44
CA LYS A 47 30.18 16.41 1.18
C LYS A 47 29.91 17.92 1.16
N SER A 48 30.93 18.75 0.93
CA SER A 48 30.85 20.21 0.91
C SER A 48 30.38 20.79 -0.44
N ASP A 49 30.50 20.05 -1.54
CA ASP A 49 30.35 20.59 -2.89
C ASP A 49 28.91 20.44 -3.43
N LYS A 50 28.04 21.39 -3.05
CA LYS A 50 26.58 21.37 -3.32
C LYS A 50 26.22 21.32 -4.80
N ARG A 51 27.07 21.89 -5.68
CA ARG A 51 26.86 21.91 -7.14
C ARG A 51 27.08 20.52 -7.73
N LYS A 52 28.21 19.88 -7.42
CA LYS A 52 28.52 18.52 -7.88
C LYS A 52 27.54 17.48 -7.34
N LYS A 53 27.03 17.67 -6.12
CA LYS A 53 25.96 16.81 -5.55
C LYS A 53 24.68 16.85 -6.38
N ARG A 54 24.27 18.03 -6.88
CA ARG A 54 23.08 18.16 -7.75
C ARG A 54 23.32 17.56 -9.14
N GLU A 55 24.50 17.77 -9.71
CA GLU A 55 24.87 17.20 -11.01
C GLU A 55 24.89 15.67 -10.97
N VAL A 56 25.50 15.09 -9.93
CA VAL A 56 25.50 13.64 -9.73
C VAL A 56 24.11 13.10 -9.43
N ALA A 57 23.26 13.84 -8.72
CA ALA A 57 21.86 13.44 -8.51
C ALA A 57 21.06 13.41 -9.83
N SER A 58 21.23 14.43 -10.70
CA SER A 58 20.62 14.44 -12.03
C SER A 58 21.09 13.25 -12.87
N ARG A 59 22.40 12.98 -12.87
CA ARG A 59 22.98 11.87 -13.60
C ARG A 59 22.52 10.49 -13.09
N ILE A 60 22.26 10.36 -11.79
CA ILE A 60 21.67 9.14 -11.22
C ILE A 60 20.24 8.97 -11.74
N ALA A 61 19.44 10.03 -11.73
CA ALA A 61 18.06 9.98 -12.22
C ALA A 61 17.98 9.61 -13.71
N ASP A 62 18.86 10.17 -14.54
CA ASP A 62 18.92 9.83 -15.97
C ASP A 62 19.28 8.35 -16.18
N LEU A 63 20.26 7.82 -15.44
CA LEU A 63 20.67 6.42 -15.52
C LEU A 63 19.58 5.44 -15.04
N GLU A 64 18.81 5.81 -14.02
CA GLU A 64 17.67 5.02 -13.53
C GLU A 64 16.52 5.03 -14.55
N TYR A 65 16.24 6.17 -15.18
CA TYR A 65 15.21 6.31 -16.21
C TYR A 65 15.53 5.49 -17.47
N ASP A 66 16.76 5.60 -17.98
CA ASP A 66 17.20 4.88 -19.18
C ASP A 66 17.16 3.36 -18.97
N LEU A 67 17.58 2.88 -17.79
CA LEU A 67 17.54 1.45 -17.48
C LEU A 67 16.10 0.93 -17.39
N LYS A 68 15.22 1.68 -16.73
CA LYS A 68 13.79 1.32 -16.62
C LYS A 68 13.15 1.23 -18.00
N LYS A 69 13.39 2.23 -18.86
CA LYS A 69 12.86 2.25 -20.23
C LYS A 69 13.36 1.07 -21.06
N LYS A 70 14.63 0.69 -20.90
CA LYS A 70 15.21 -0.48 -21.56
C LYS A 70 14.53 -1.78 -21.10
N HIS A 71 14.33 -1.95 -19.80
CA HIS A 71 13.69 -3.16 -19.24
C HIS A 71 12.24 -3.32 -19.68
N GLU A 72 11.50 -2.21 -19.74
CA GLU A 72 10.12 -2.18 -20.21
C GLU A 72 10.02 -2.58 -21.69
N GLU A 73 10.93 -2.06 -22.53
CA GLU A 73 11.04 -2.41 -23.94
C GLU A 73 11.41 -3.90 -24.15
N GLU A 74 12.36 -4.43 -23.38
CA GLU A 74 12.75 -5.83 -23.46
C GLU A 74 11.59 -6.77 -23.07
N ILE A 75 10.83 -6.43 -22.04
CA ILE A 75 9.62 -7.18 -21.65
C ILE A 75 8.57 -7.11 -22.75
N ARG A 76 8.38 -5.93 -23.35
CA ARG A 76 7.43 -5.73 -24.45
C ARG A 76 7.77 -6.61 -25.66
N VAL A 77 9.03 -6.58 -26.10
CA VAL A 77 9.51 -7.37 -27.24
C VAL A 77 9.37 -8.87 -26.95
N LEU A 78 9.67 -9.34 -25.74
CA LEU A 78 9.46 -10.74 -25.39
C LEU A 78 7.98 -11.12 -25.34
N LYS A 79 7.11 -10.29 -24.76
CA LYS A 79 5.66 -10.54 -24.74
C LYS A 79 5.06 -10.58 -26.15
N ALA A 80 5.49 -9.67 -27.03
CA ALA A 80 5.07 -9.68 -28.44
C ALA A 80 5.52 -10.97 -29.14
N LYS A 81 6.77 -11.38 -28.90
CA LYS A 81 7.33 -12.62 -29.46
C LYS A 81 6.65 -13.89 -28.92
N GLU A 82 6.31 -13.93 -27.63
CA GLU A 82 5.57 -15.03 -26.99
C GLU A 82 4.12 -15.12 -27.52
N ALA A 83 3.50 -13.97 -27.81
CA ALA A 83 2.17 -13.89 -28.41
C ALA A 83 2.14 -14.17 -29.92
N GLY A 84 3.28 -14.45 -30.56
CA GLY A 84 3.37 -14.67 -32.01
C GLY A 84 3.09 -13.42 -32.85
N LEU A 85 3.18 -12.23 -32.26
CA LEU A 85 2.99 -10.93 -32.90
C LEU A 85 4.36 -10.43 -33.41
N ASP A 86 4.35 -9.62 -34.48
CA ASP A 86 5.58 -9.03 -35.01
C ASP A 86 6.25 -8.15 -33.92
N PRO A 87 7.50 -8.44 -33.51
CA PRO A 87 8.21 -7.68 -32.48
C PRO A 87 8.50 -6.22 -32.89
N ASN A 88 8.32 -5.85 -34.16
CA ASN A 88 8.35 -4.48 -34.66
C ASN A 88 6.97 -3.92 -35.00
N ALA A 89 5.87 -4.66 -34.75
CA ALA A 89 4.54 -4.11 -34.94
C ALA A 89 4.29 -2.98 -33.92
N PRO A 90 3.85 -1.79 -34.36
CA PRO A 90 3.32 -0.79 -33.45
C PRO A 90 2.09 -1.37 -32.73
N GLU A 91 1.90 -0.97 -31.47
CA GLU A 91 0.82 -1.44 -30.60
C GLU A 91 -0.55 -1.48 -31.34
N PRO A 92 -1.42 -2.46 -31.08
CA PRO A 92 -2.84 -2.20 -31.20
C PRO A 92 -3.18 -1.12 -30.16
N GLU A 93 -3.41 0.10 -30.64
CA GLU A 93 -3.73 1.27 -29.85
C GLU A 93 -4.88 0.94 -28.88
N LEU A 94 -4.57 0.87 -27.58
CA LEU A 94 -5.56 1.20 -26.57
C LEU A 94 -5.65 2.72 -26.57
N ASP A 95 -6.86 3.20 -26.86
CA ASP A 95 -7.31 4.58 -27.03
C ASP A 95 -6.94 5.48 -25.84
N ASP A 96 -5.68 5.92 -25.79
CA ASP A 96 -5.21 7.09 -25.03
C ASP A 96 -4.66 8.10 -26.04
N GLY A 97 -5.58 8.70 -26.80
CA GLY A 97 -5.25 9.48 -27.98
C GLY A 97 -4.33 10.68 -27.73
N ILE A 98 -3.07 10.57 -28.15
CA ILE A 98 -2.39 11.54 -29.05
C ILE A 98 -1.23 10.79 -29.78
N SER A 99 -1.48 10.20 -30.95
CA SER A 99 -0.43 9.53 -31.73
C SER A 99 0.54 10.53 -32.39
N LEU A 100 1.84 10.29 -32.20
CA LEU A 100 2.98 11.09 -32.68
C LEU A 100 3.09 11.09 -34.22
N ASP A 101 2.49 10.11 -34.88
CA ASP A 101 2.52 9.96 -36.33
C ASP A 101 1.63 10.97 -37.07
N ARG A 102 0.52 11.40 -36.45
CA ARG A 102 -0.34 12.46 -37.01
C ARG A 102 0.34 13.83 -37.05
N LEU A 103 1.36 14.03 -36.21
CA LEU A 103 2.20 15.22 -36.18
C LEU A 103 3.27 15.22 -37.29
N ASN A 104 3.60 14.05 -37.83
CA ASN A 104 4.60 13.91 -38.89
C ASN A 104 3.97 14.01 -40.28
N GLU A 105 2.72 13.54 -40.45
CA GLU A 105 1.96 13.70 -41.71
C GLU A 105 1.63 15.17 -42.03
N LEU A 106 1.28 15.98 -41.02
CA LEU A 106 1.07 17.43 -41.18
C LEU A 106 2.35 18.22 -41.52
N SER A 107 3.53 17.58 -41.44
CA SER A 107 4.80 18.23 -41.76
C SER A 107 5.32 17.91 -43.16
N LEU A 108 4.69 16.98 -43.89
CA LEU A 108 5.17 16.49 -45.20
C LEU A 108 4.30 16.94 -46.39
N GLU A 109 3.16 17.59 -46.16
CA GLU A 109 2.29 18.08 -47.25
C GLU A 109 2.71 19.43 -47.86
N GLU A 110 3.74 20.12 -47.34
CA GLU A 110 4.10 21.47 -47.82
C GLU A 110 5.27 21.53 -48.82
N GLN A 111 5.71 20.40 -49.41
CA GLN A 111 6.78 20.41 -50.42
C GLN A 111 6.50 19.51 -51.64
N LYS A 112 5.64 19.96 -52.55
CA LYS A 112 5.78 19.71 -54.00
C LYS A 112 5.35 20.95 -54.82
N LYS A 113 6.33 21.52 -55.52
CA LYS A 113 6.24 22.57 -56.56
C LYS A 113 5.41 22.10 -57.77
N PRO A 114 4.87 23.01 -58.61
CA PRO A 114 5.62 23.59 -59.76
C PRO A 114 5.45 25.12 -59.88
N GLU A 115 6.51 25.92 -60.05
CA GLU A 115 7.03 26.42 -61.35
C GLU A 115 6.03 27.20 -62.21
N GLU A 116 6.12 28.55 -62.20
CA GLU A 116 6.34 29.43 -63.35
C GLU A 116 6.54 30.91 -62.89
N THR A 117 7.43 31.64 -63.57
CA THR A 117 7.89 33.05 -63.32
C THR A 117 7.12 34.05 -64.21
N PRO A 118 7.38 35.39 -64.25
CA PRO A 118 8.22 36.30 -63.42
C PRO A 118 7.52 37.63 -62.99
N ASN A 119 8.30 38.52 -62.36
CA ASN A 119 8.13 39.96 -62.06
C ASN A 119 7.40 40.28 -60.72
N THR A 120 7.88 41.13 -59.80
CA THR A 120 8.81 42.27 -59.88
C THR A 120 9.46 42.50 -58.51
N THR A 121 10.67 43.04 -58.54
CA THR A 121 11.49 43.65 -57.48
C THR A 121 10.69 44.49 -56.47
N GLU A 122 10.95 44.33 -55.17
CA GLU A 122 11.46 45.40 -54.28
C GLU A 122 11.58 44.97 -52.81
N GLN A 123 12.42 45.71 -52.10
CA GLN A 123 13.24 45.30 -50.98
C GLN A 123 12.62 45.65 -49.61
N GLN A 124 13.02 44.86 -48.60
CA GLN A 124 13.26 45.23 -47.20
C GLN A 124 12.07 45.62 -46.29
N GLN A 125 11.80 44.77 -45.29
CA GLN A 125 12.24 45.01 -43.90
C GLN A 125 11.81 43.84 -42.99
N GLN A 126 12.80 43.08 -42.52
CA GLN A 126 12.63 42.00 -41.54
C GLN A 126 12.62 42.58 -40.12
N GLN A 127 11.48 42.49 -39.43
CA GLN A 127 11.44 42.56 -37.96
C GLN A 127 11.64 41.15 -37.38
N PRO A 128 12.52 40.96 -36.39
CA PRO A 128 12.74 39.65 -35.79
C PRO A 128 11.55 39.27 -34.89
N LYS A 129 10.67 38.39 -35.38
CA LYS A 129 9.67 37.72 -34.53
C LYS A 129 10.41 36.94 -33.44
N LYS A 130 10.24 37.33 -32.17
CA LYS A 130 10.72 36.59 -30.99
C LYS A 130 10.23 35.14 -31.10
N LYS A 131 11.13 34.21 -31.46
CA LYS A 131 10.87 32.77 -31.43
C LYS A 131 10.62 32.37 -29.98
N VAL A 132 9.35 32.24 -29.60
CA VAL A 132 8.97 31.66 -28.31
C VAL A 132 9.53 30.24 -28.28
N ASN A 133 10.28 29.93 -27.21
CA ASN A 133 11.12 28.74 -27.15
C ASN A 133 10.22 27.49 -27.13
N LYS A 134 10.14 26.73 -28.24
CA LYS A 134 9.21 25.61 -28.46
C LYS A 134 9.26 24.55 -27.35
N ALA A 135 10.37 24.47 -26.60
CA ALA A 135 10.52 23.63 -25.42
C ALA A 135 9.70 24.11 -24.20
N LYS A 136 9.53 25.43 -24.00
CA LYS A 136 8.74 25.99 -22.89
C LYS A 136 7.26 25.68 -23.04
N LEU A 137 6.70 25.81 -24.26
CA LEU A 137 5.31 25.47 -24.55
C LEU A 137 5.01 23.97 -24.31
N ARG A 138 5.98 23.08 -24.58
CA ARG A 138 5.86 21.64 -24.31
C ARG A 138 5.85 21.33 -22.81
N ILE A 139 6.70 22.00 -22.03
CA ILE A 139 6.75 21.86 -20.57
C ILE A 139 5.45 22.39 -19.94
N GLU A 140 4.96 23.53 -20.42
CA GLU A 140 3.73 24.15 -19.92
C GLU A 140 2.50 23.31 -20.22
N LYS A 141 2.42 22.69 -21.41
CA LYS A 141 1.34 21.76 -21.76
C LYS A 141 1.37 20.48 -20.89
N ARG A 142 2.55 19.89 -20.67
CA ARG A 142 2.71 18.73 -19.77
C ARG A 142 2.35 19.07 -18.32
N ASN A 143 2.75 20.25 -17.83
CA ASN A 143 2.40 20.69 -16.48
C ASN A 143 0.90 20.93 -16.34
N ALA A 144 0.24 21.52 -17.35
CA ALA A 144 -1.21 21.69 -17.34
C ALA A 144 -1.97 20.36 -17.37
N GLU A 145 -1.46 19.37 -18.09
CA GLU A 145 -2.02 18.01 -18.14
C GLU A 145 -1.83 17.27 -16.82
N MET A 146 -0.63 17.32 -16.21
CA MET A 146 -0.39 16.75 -14.87
C MET A 146 -1.25 17.45 -13.80
N GLU A 147 -1.46 18.75 -13.90
CA GLU A 147 -2.32 19.49 -12.97
C GLU A 147 -3.79 19.08 -13.13
N ARG A 148 -4.24 18.83 -14.37
CA ARG A 148 -5.58 18.30 -14.63
C ARG A 148 -5.76 16.90 -14.04
N ILE A 149 -4.81 15.99 -14.26
CA ILE A 149 -4.82 14.64 -13.69
C ILE A 149 -4.80 14.70 -12.16
N ARG A 150 -3.98 15.60 -11.58
CA ARG A 150 -3.92 15.81 -10.14
C ARG A 150 -5.25 16.31 -9.57
N LEU A 151 -5.87 17.28 -10.22
CA LEU A 151 -7.16 17.83 -9.80
C LEU A 151 -8.29 16.80 -9.96
N GLU A 152 -8.23 15.96 -10.99
CA GLU A 152 -9.16 14.85 -11.21
C GLU A 152 -8.98 13.77 -10.14
N ALA A 153 -7.75 13.37 -9.84
CA ALA A 153 -7.42 12.46 -8.75
C ALA A 153 -7.82 13.02 -7.36
N GLU A 154 -7.70 14.34 -7.15
CA GLU A 154 -8.13 15.00 -5.92
C GLU A 154 -9.66 14.99 -5.79
N LYS A 155 -10.40 15.24 -6.87
CA LYS A 155 -11.87 15.11 -6.91
C LYS A 155 -12.35 13.67 -6.73
N GLU A 156 -11.63 12.70 -7.28
CA GLU A 156 -11.92 11.28 -7.05
C GLU A 156 -11.65 10.87 -5.60
N ALA A 157 -10.56 11.35 -5.01
CA ALA A 157 -10.22 11.10 -3.61
C ALA A 157 -11.21 11.78 -2.64
N GLU A 158 -11.68 12.98 -2.94
CA GLU A 158 -12.67 13.70 -2.13
C GLU A 158 -14.06 13.04 -2.18
N ASN A 159 -14.38 12.37 -3.30
CA ASN A 159 -15.61 11.59 -3.46
C ASN A 159 -15.54 10.18 -2.86
N GLN A 160 -14.38 9.74 -2.37
CA GLN A 160 -14.28 8.46 -1.70
C GLN A 160 -14.91 8.57 -0.29
N PRO A 161 -15.91 7.74 0.05
CA PRO A 161 -16.52 7.77 1.37
C PRO A 161 -15.48 7.42 2.45
N ASP A 162 -15.46 8.18 3.54
CA ASP A 162 -14.63 7.87 4.70
C ASP A 162 -15.13 6.58 5.36
N LEU A 163 -14.46 5.49 5.02
CA LEU A 163 -14.76 4.14 5.52
C LEU A 163 -14.71 4.08 7.06
N GLY A 164 -13.85 4.88 7.71
CA GLY A 164 -13.73 4.92 9.16
C GLY A 164 -14.92 5.57 9.85
N VAL A 165 -15.47 6.63 9.25
CA VAL A 165 -16.70 7.28 9.73
C VAL A 165 -17.90 6.35 9.54
N LEU A 166 -18.01 5.70 8.38
CA LEU A 166 -19.07 4.72 8.12
C LEU A 166 -19.03 3.56 9.12
N GLU A 167 -17.84 3.00 9.37
CA GLU A 167 -17.64 1.92 10.34
C GLU A 167 -17.98 2.37 11.77
N THR A 168 -17.54 3.57 12.16
CA THR A 168 -17.84 4.10 13.50
C THR A 168 -19.33 4.28 13.70
N GLU A 169 -20.04 4.78 12.68
CA GLU A 169 -21.48 4.94 12.73
C GLU A 169 -22.20 3.59 12.71
N ALA A 170 -21.70 2.60 11.97
CA ALA A 170 -22.22 1.24 11.99
C ALA A 170 -22.08 0.58 13.37
N ILE A 171 -20.88 0.62 13.97
CA ILE A 171 -20.64 0.12 15.33
C ILE A 171 -21.49 0.89 16.33
N ARG A 172 -21.63 2.22 16.17
CA ARG A 172 -22.50 3.03 17.04
C ARG A 172 -23.94 2.52 17.04
N ARG A 173 -24.48 2.16 15.87
CA ARG A 173 -25.83 1.60 15.75
C ARG A 173 -25.96 0.22 16.40
N LEU A 174 -24.89 -0.58 16.43
CA LEU A 174 -24.86 -1.87 17.11
C LEU A 174 -24.81 -1.73 18.65
N VAL A 175 -24.14 -0.71 19.18
CA VAL A 175 -23.93 -0.56 20.63
C VAL A 175 -25.08 0.16 21.35
N ILE A 176 -25.82 1.03 20.66
CA ILE A 176 -27.01 1.72 21.21
C ILE A 176 -28.04 0.74 21.80
N PRO A 177 -28.52 -0.31 21.08
CA PRO A 177 -29.50 -1.25 21.62
C PRO A 177 -28.95 -2.09 22.78
N LEU A 178 -27.62 -2.18 22.92
CA LEU A 178 -26.95 -2.85 24.04
C LEU A 178 -26.77 -1.93 25.26
N ASN A 179 -27.27 -0.68 25.22
CA ASN A 179 -27.03 0.37 26.20
C ASN A 179 -25.53 0.66 26.43
N LEU A 180 -24.75 0.65 25.35
CA LEU A 180 -23.31 0.89 25.39
C LEU A 180 -22.95 2.12 24.56
N LYS A 181 -21.87 2.80 24.97
CA LYS A 181 -21.29 3.95 24.27
C LYS A 181 -19.81 3.72 24.01
N ILE A 182 -19.35 4.10 22.81
CA ILE A 182 -17.94 4.11 22.45
C ILE A 182 -17.22 5.24 23.22
N LYS A 183 -16.21 4.86 23.99
CA LYS A 183 -15.22 5.77 24.58
C LYS A 183 -13.94 5.65 23.77
N GLN A 184 -13.59 6.74 23.09
CA GLN A 184 -12.38 6.79 22.28
C GLN A 184 -11.13 6.68 23.16
N VAL A 185 -10.22 5.82 22.72
CA VAL A 185 -8.89 5.61 23.30
C VAL A 185 -7.85 6.24 22.38
N VAL A 186 -6.70 6.63 22.93
CA VAL A 186 -5.59 7.22 22.15
C VAL A 186 -5.21 6.27 21.01
N ALA A 187 -5.13 6.83 19.79
CA ALA A 187 -4.72 6.13 18.57
C ALA A 187 -3.20 5.94 18.53
N ASP A 188 -2.69 5.08 19.41
CA ASP A 188 -1.30 4.65 19.47
C ASP A 188 -1.19 3.12 19.30
N GLY A 189 0.04 2.61 19.23
CA GLY A 189 0.27 1.16 19.18
C GLY A 189 -0.13 0.41 20.45
N HIS A 190 -0.62 1.10 21.49
CA HIS A 190 -1.06 0.52 22.76
C HIS A 190 -2.58 0.55 22.93
N CYS A 191 -3.33 0.93 21.89
CA CYS A 191 -4.78 1.13 21.94
C CYS A 191 -5.55 -0.06 22.55
N LEU A 192 -5.20 -1.30 22.19
CA LEU A 192 -5.81 -2.51 22.77
C LEU A 192 -5.67 -2.54 24.30
N TYR A 193 -4.44 -2.37 24.79
CA TYR A 193 -4.12 -2.44 26.22
C TYR A 193 -4.74 -1.27 26.98
N ASN A 194 -4.74 -0.07 26.39
CA ASN A 194 -5.38 1.10 26.97
C ASN A 194 -6.92 0.92 27.06
N ALA A 195 -7.55 0.37 26.03
CA ALA A 195 -8.99 0.06 26.05
C ALA A 195 -9.32 -1.02 27.09
N PHE A 196 -8.50 -2.06 27.20
CA PHE A 196 -8.66 -3.12 28.19
C PHE A 196 -8.46 -2.61 29.62
N ALA A 197 -7.45 -1.78 29.86
CA ALA A 197 -7.21 -1.14 31.16
C ALA A 197 -8.39 -0.29 31.62
N ASP A 198 -8.94 0.53 30.71
CA ASP A 198 -10.12 1.35 31.00
C ASP A 198 -11.34 0.50 31.40
N GLN A 199 -11.51 -0.64 30.75
CA GLN A 199 -12.57 -1.60 31.03
C GLN A 199 -12.37 -2.32 32.36
N LEU A 200 -11.16 -2.75 32.68
CA LEU A 200 -10.81 -3.32 33.98
C LEU A 200 -11.05 -2.33 35.12
N LYS A 201 -10.71 -1.07 34.91
CA LYS A 201 -10.97 -0.01 35.88
C LYS A 201 -12.46 0.21 36.07
N THR A 202 -13.23 0.29 34.99
CA THR A 202 -14.66 0.60 35.04
C THR A 202 -15.49 -0.57 35.59
N ARG A 203 -15.21 -1.82 35.18
CA ARG A 203 -16.02 -2.99 35.53
C ARG A 203 -15.54 -3.74 36.77
N TYR A 204 -14.24 -3.71 37.06
CA TYR A 204 -13.62 -4.48 38.13
C TYR A 204 -12.90 -3.62 39.18
N ASN A 205 -12.90 -2.29 39.03
CA ASN A 205 -12.17 -1.36 39.89
C ASN A 205 -10.67 -1.72 40.03
N LYS A 206 -10.09 -2.30 38.98
CA LYS A 206 -8.65 -2.63 38.89
C LYS A 206 -7.96 -1.58 38.05
N ASP A 207 -7.15 -0.74 38.69
CA ASP A 207 -6.32 0.24 37.99
C ASP A 207 -5.01 -0.42 37.56
N VAL A 208 -4.83 -0.55 36.25
CA VAL A 208 -3.67 -1.19 35.62
C VAL A 208 -3.22 -0.38 34.42
N THR A 209 -1.92 -0.34 34.20
CA THR A 209 -1.32 0.36 33.08
C THR A 209 -1.21 -0.55 31.85
N TYR A 210 -1.09 0.05 30.66
CA TYR A 210 -0.84 -0.72 29.45
C TYR A 210 0.45 -1.55 29.51
N LYS A 211 1.45 -1.11 30.30
CA LYS A 211 2.72 -1.81 30.47
C LYS A 211 2.53 -3.10 31.26
N GLU A 212 1.80 -3.03 32.37
CA GLU A 212 1.47 -4.20 33.18
C GLU A 212 0.62 -5.19 32.39
N LEU A 213 -0.32 -4.71 31.57
CA LEU A 213 -1.12 -5.58 30.71
C LEU A 213 -0.28 -6.24 29.60
N ARG A 214 0.65 -5.51 28.97
CA ARG A 214 1.60 -6.09 28.00
C ARG A 214 2.44 -7.19 28.64
N GLN A 215 2.98 -6.93 29.83
CA GLN A 215 3.73 -7.92 30.59
C GLN A 215 2.87 -9.14 30.93
N SER A 216 1.67 -8.93 31.46
CA SER A 216 0.74 -10.00 31.81
C SER A 216 0.35 -10.87 30.61
N ALA A 217 0.09 -10.26 29.45
CA ALA A 217 -0.21 -10.98 28.22
C ALA A 217 0.98 -11.85 27.77
N ALA A 218 2.17 -11.26 27.68
CA ALA A 218 3.37 -11.96 27.25
C ALA A 218 3.77 -13.09 28.22
N GLU A 219 3.67 -12.86 29.53
CA GLU A 219 3.92 -13.89 30.55
C GLU A 219 2.91 -15.04 30.45
N HIS A 220 1.63 -14.74 30.25
CA HIS A 220 0.61 -15.77 30.08
C HIS A 220 0.85 -16.61 28.81
N MET A 221 1.22 -15.95 27.70
CA MET A 221 1.59 -16.64 26.46
C MET A 221 2.80 -17.56 26.65
N ARG A 222 3.82 -17.12 27.40
CA ARG A 222 5.00 -17.96 27.74
C ARG A 222 4.65 -19.17 28.58
N GLN A 223 3.69 -19.04 29.50
CA GLN A 223 3.26 -20.15 30.35
C GLN A 223 2.43 -21.20 29.61
N HIS A 224 1.79 -20.83 28.49
CA HIS A 224 0.89 -21.70 27.73
C HIS A 224 1.24 -21.71 26.23
N PRO A 225 2.49 -22.05 25.86
CA PRO A 225 2.96 -21.90 24.48
C PRO A 225 2.14 -22.72 23.48
N ASP A 226 1.61 -23.87 23.87
CA ASP A 226 0.86 -24.76 22.98
C ASP A 226 -0.48 -24.15 22.52
N ASP A 227 -1.04 -23.21 23.28
CA ASP A 227 -2.29 -22.52 22.94
C ASP A 227 -2.07 -21.37 21.94
N PHE A 228 -0.85 -20.83 21.87
CA PHE A 228 -0.54 -19.62 21.10
C PHE A 228 0.39 -19.87 19.91
N LYS A 229 1.44 -20.68 20.08
CA LYS A 229 2.43 -20.97 19.04
C LYS A 229 1.82 -21.46 17.72
N PRO A 230 0.80 -22.34 17.68
CA PRO A 230 0.23 -22.82 16.42
C PRO A 230 -0.41 -21.72 15.56
N PHE A 231 -0.80 -20.61 16.18
CA PHE A 231 -1.50 -19.50 15.51
C PHE A 231 -0.58 -18.33 15.17
N LEU A 232 0.70 -18.40 15.56
CA LEU A 232 1.70 -17.37 15.26
C LEU A 232 2.49 -17.77 14.03
N TYR A 233 2.39 -16.96 12.98
CA TYR A 233 3.27 -17.07 11.81
C TYR A 233 4.61 -16.38 12.14
N LEU A 234 5.55 -17.15 12.67
CA LEU A 234 6.88 -16.67 13.03
C LEU A 234 7.85 -16.97 11.88
N GLU A 235 8.36 -15.93 11.22
CA GLU A 235 9.36 -16.08 10.14
C GLU A 235 10.63 -16.82 10.62
N ASP A 236 11.03 -16.57 11.86
CA ASP A 236 12.22 -17.18 12.48
C ASP A 236 11.88 -18.28 13.52
N GLY A 237 10.59 -18.55 13.77
CA GLY A 237 10.15 -19.52 14.78
C GLY A 237 10.35 -19.11 16.26
N ASP A 238 10.86 -17.91 16.54
CA ASP A 238 11.20 -17.49 17.90
C ASP A 238 10.00 -16.86 18.64
N PHE A 239 9.29 -17.72 19.37
CA PHE A 239 8.15 -17.33 20.21
C PHE A 239 8.57 -16.46 21.41
N ASP A 240 9.76 -16.66 21.94
CA ASP A 240 10.22 -15.89 23.10
C ASP A 240 10.48 -14.44 22.71
N ARG A 241 11.05 -14.24 21.52
CA ARG A 241 11.19 -12.92 20.89
C ARG A 241 9.84 -12.26 20.62
N TYR A 242 8.83 -13.02 20.20
CA TYR A 242 7.47 -12.48 20.03
C TYR A 242 6.91 -11.93 21.35
N CYS A 243 7.06 -12.68 22.44
CA CYS A 243 6.65 -12.24 23.76
C CYS A 243 7.48 -11.03 24.25
N ASP A 244 8.77 -10.96 23.94
CA ASP A 244 9.60 -9.78 24.23
C ASP A 244 9.17 -8.56 23.44
N ASP A 245 8.79 -8.72 22.17
CA ASP A 245 8.27 -7.64 21.34
C ASP A 245 6.97 -7.08 21.93
N ILE A 246 6.07 -7.93 22.43
CA ILE A 246 4.84 -7.48 23.11
C ILE A 246 5.16 -6.54 24.28
N ILE A 247 6.18 -6.86 25.08
CA ILE A 247 6.55 -6.09 26.26
C ILE A 247 7.26 -4.79 25.88
N ASN A 248 8.25 -4.89 24.99
CA ASN A 248 9.25 -3.84 24.78
C ASN A 248 8.91 -2.88 23.63
N THR A 249 7.91 -3.20 22.82
CA THR A 249 7.57 -2.39 21.64
C THR A 249 6.12 -1.93 21.65
N ALA A 250 5.77 -1.03 20.73
CA ALA A 250 4.39 -0.63 20.45
C ALA A 250 3.73 -1.53 19.38
N ARG A 251 4.14 -2.81 19.29
CA ARG A 251 3.49 -3.82 18.44
C ARG A 251 1.99 -3.84 18.73
N TRP A 252 1.20 -3.86 17.67
CA TRP A 252 -0.26 -3.91 17.75
C TRP A 252 -0.72 -5.26 18.26
N GLY A 253 -1.67 -5.24 19.20
CA GLY A 253 -2.30 -6.45 19.71
C GLY A 253 -3.48 -6.87 18.84
N GLY A 254 -3.62 -8.18 18.64
CA GLY A 254 -4.74 -8.81 17.95
C GLY A 254 -5.52 -9.74 18.89
N GLN A 255 -6.19 -10.72 18.29
CA GLN A 255 -7.04 -11.66 19.01
C GLN A 255 -6.27 -12.55 19.99
N LEU A 256 -5.02 -12.92 19.68
CA LEU A 256 -4.19 -13.73 20.57
C LEU A 256 -3.83 -12.97 21.85
N GLU A 257 -3.51 -11.68 21.74
CA GLU A 257 -3.24 -10.83 22.90
C GLU A 257 -4.51 -10.63 23.73
N VAL A 258 -5.68 -10.47 23.09
CA VAL A 258 -6.95 -10.39 23.82
C VAL A 258 -7.22 -11.69 24.59
N LEU A 259 -7.02 -12.85 23.96
CA LEU A 259 -7.17 -14.15 24.61
C LEU A 259 -6.23 -14.30 25.80
N ALA A 260 -4.95 -13.91 25.63
CA ALA A 260 -3.97 -13.95 26.71
C ALA A 260 -4.36 -13.03 27.88
N LEU A 261 -4.83 -11.81 27.58
CA LEU A 261 -5.32 -10.86 28.59
C LEU A 261 -6.59 -11.35 29.31
N ALA A 262 -7.52 -11.94 28.57
CA ALA A 262 -8.77 -12.51 29.10
C ALA A 262 -8.47 -13.59 30.13
N ARG A 263 -7.60 -14.55 29.78
CA ARG A 263 -7.19 -15.63 30.68
C ARG A 263 -6.29 -15.17 31.82
N SER A 264 -5.36 -14.25 31.57
CA SER A 264 -4.49 -13.71 32.63
C SER A 264 -5.27 -12.91 33.68
N SER A 265 -6.27 -12.15 33.24
CA SER A 265 -7.16 -11.37 34.11
C SER A 265 -8.34 -12.19 34.64
N GLN A 266 -8.55 -13.39 34.09
CA GLN A 266 -9.66 -14.30 34.33
C GLN A 266 -11.02 -13.63 34.11
N VAL A 267 -11.20 -12.94 32.99
CA VAL A 267 -12.45 -12.22 32.64
C VAL A 267 -12.87 -12.55 31.22
N PRO A 268 -14.18 -12.65 30.94
CA PRO A 268 -14.66 -12.80 29.57
C PRO A 268 -14.52 -11.49 28.80
N VAL A 269 -14.45 -11.57 27.47
CA VAL A 269 -14.31 -10.40 26.58
C VAL A 269 -15.29 -10.49 25.42
N ASP A 270 -16.02 -9.40 25.17
CA ASP A 270 -16.86 -9.19 23.99
C ASP A 270 -16.21 -8.15 23.08
N ILE A 271 -15.95 -8.51 21.82
CA ILE A 271 -15.46 -7.59 20.79
C ILE A 271 -16.58 -7.34 19.77
N ILE A 272 -16.96 -6.07 19.63
CA ILE A 272 -17.96 -5.61 18.67
C ILE A 272 -17.25 -4.97 17.48
N GLN A 273 -17.61 -5.37 16.27
CA GLN A 273 -17.04 -4.88 15.01
C GLN A 273 -18.15 -4.72 13.97
N ASP A 274 -17.91 -3.94 12.93
CA ASP A 274 -18.83 -3.84 11.80
C ASP A 274 -18.78 -5.11 10.92
N GLY A 275 -19.92 -5.46 10.31
CA GLY A 275 -20.00 -6.54 9.31
C GLY A 275 -19.92 -7.97 9.86
N GLY A 276 -19.95 -8.19 11.18
CA GLY A 276 -19.85 -9.52 11.78
C GLY A 276 -20.55 -9.67 13.13
N PRO A 277 -20.68 -10.92 13.64
CA PRO A 277 -21.21 -11.16 14.98
C PRO A 277 -20.24 -10.66 16.06
N ILE A 278 -20.76 -10.46 17.27
CA ILE A 278 -19.96 -10.16 18.46
C ILE A 278 -19.04 -11.35 18.72
N ILE A 279 -17.73 -11.11 18.74
CA ILE A 279 -16.74 -12.14 19.09
C ILE A 279 -16.69 -12.24 20.60
N LYS A 280 -17.00 -13.42 21.12
CA LYS A 280 -16.95 -13.74 22.55
C LYS A 280 -15.72 -14.57 22.85
N ILE A 281 -14.94 -14.17 23.84
CA ILE A 281 -13.70 -14.83 24.27
C ILE A 281 -13.84 -15.18 25.76
N CYS A 282 -13.60 -16.45 26.10
CA CYS A 282 -13.67 -16.98 27.46
C CYS A 282 -15.03 -16.76 28.17
N ASP A 283 -16.13 -16.62 27.42
CA ASP A 283 -17.50 -16.47 27.93
C ASP A 283 -17.99 -17.73 28.68
N ASP A 284 -17.53 -18.90 28.22
CA ASP A 284 -17.77 -20.22 28.81
C ASP A 284 -16.81 -20.53 29.97
N GLU A 285 -15.58 -20.03 29.92
CA GLU A 285 -14.59 -20.19 30.99
C GLU A 285 -14.94 -19.34 32.23
N TYR A 286 -15.55 -18.16 32.04
CA TYR A 286 -15.85 -17.20 33.11
C TYR A 286 -17.29 -16.65 33.08
N PRO A 287 -18.33 -17.50 33.09
CA PRO A 287 -19.73 -17.09 32.87
C PRO A 287 -20.31 -16.20 33.99
N GLU A 288 -19.73 -16.24 35.19
CA GLU A 288 -20.19 -15.46 36.34
C GLU A 288 -19.66 -14.02 36.35
N LYS A 289 -18.75 -13.68 35.42
CA LYS A 289 -18.05 -12.40 35.40
C LYS A 289 -18.57 -11.48 34.29
N SER A 290 -18.58 -10.18 34.55
CA SER A 290 -19.06 -9.18 33.58
C SER A 290 -18.04 -8.99 32.45
N PRO A 291 -18.39 -9.22 31.18
CA PRO A 291 -17.42 -9.18 30.11
C PRO A 291 -16.82 -7.80 29.91
N ILE A 292 -15.52 -7.76 29.63
CA ILE A 292 -14.83 -6.60 29.09
C ILE A 292 -15.37 -6.35 27.68
N LYS A 293 -15.80 -5.14 27.38
CA LYS A 293 -16.43 -4.81 26.10
C LYS A 293 -15.55 -3.87 25.30
N LEU A 294 -15.15 -4.31 24.12
CA LEU A 294 -14.26 -3.58 23.21
C LEU A 294 -14.95 -3.34 21.86
N ALA A 295 -14.69 -2.19 21.27
CA ALA A 295 -15.07 -1.89 19.89
C ALA A 295 -13.82 -1.99 19.00
N TYR A 296 -13.87 -2.84 17.99
CA TYR A 296 -12.82 -3.01 17.00
C TYR A 296 -13.20 -2.27 15.72
N HIS A 297 -12.34 -1.34 15.29
CA HIS A 297 -12.49 -0.61 14.05
C HIS A 297 -11.33 -0.95 13.13
N LYS A 298 -11.61 -1.42 11.92
CA LYS A 298 -10.61 -1.80 10.93
C LYS A 298 -10.09 -0.61 10.13
N HIS A 299 -10.94 0.38 9.86
CA HIS A 299 -10.65 1.49 8.94
C HIS A 299 -10.74 2.87 9.60
N LEU A 300 -10.94 2.94 10.92
CA LEU A 300 -11.06 4.21 11.64
C LEU A 300 -9.83 5.12 11.49
N TYR A 301 -8.64 4.54 11.37
CA TYR A 301 -7.41 5.30 11.15
C TYR A 301 -6.67 4.81 9.92
N SER A 302 -6.01 5.74 9.22
CA SER A 302 -5.18 5.45 8.04
C SER A 302 -4.03 4.49 8.32
N LEU A 303 -3.58 4.43 9.57
CA LEU A 303 -2.53 3.52 10.03
C LEU A 303 -3.01 2.07 10.12
N GLY A 304 -4.34 1.84 10.21
CA GLY A 304 -4.95 0.51 10.29
C GLY A 304 -5.93 0.36 11.45
N ALA A 305 -6.06 -0.87 11.94
CA ALA A 305 -7.07 -1.24 12.92
C ALA A 305 -6.82 -0.65 14.32
N HIS A 306 -7.91 -0.41 15.06
CA HIS A 306 -7.89 0.26 16.36
C HIS A 306 -8.98 -0.26 17.31
N TYR A 307 -8.66 -0.29 18.60
CA TYR A 307 -9.57 -0.70 19.66
C TYR A 307 -10.01 0.50 20.51
N ASN A 308 -11.32 0.59 20.76
CA ASN A 308 -11.93 1.52 21.69
C ASN A 308 -12.63 0.79 22.84
N SER A 309 -12.82 1.48 23.95
CA SER A 309 -13.53 0.96 25.13
C SER A 309 -15.05 1.16 24.99
N LEU A 310 -15.86 0.18 25.42
CA LEU A 310 -17.32 0.28 25.43
C LEU A 310 -17.85 0.40 26.87
N VAL A 311 -18.33 1.59 27.21
CA VAL A 311 -18.85 1.91 28.55
C VAL A 311 -20.37 1.87 28.58
N ASP A 312 -20.93 1.53 29.73
CA ASP A 312 -22.37 1.49 29.91
C ASP A 312 -22.96 2.90 29.78
N GLN A 313 -23.98 3.03 28.95
CA GLN A 313 -24.74 4.27 28.78
C GLN A 313 -25.82 4.31 29.87
N LEU A 314 -25.58 5.11 30.91
CA LEU A 314 -26.57 5.36 31.95
C LEU A 314 -27.77 6.09 31.34
N ASN A 315 -28.88 5.38 31.13
CA ASN A 315 -30.15 5.98 30.73
C ASN A 315 -30.77 6.68 31.93
N VAL A 316 -30.70 8.02 31.95
CA VAL A 316 -31.24 8.89 33.00
C VAL A 316 -32.77 8.81 33.10
N GLU A 317 -33.45 8.24 32.10
CA GLU A 317 -34.92 8.21 32.02
C GLU A 317 -35.63 7.17 32.91
N LYS A 318 -34.90 6.21 33.51
CA LYS A 318 -35.53 5.20 34.41
C LYS A 318 -35.56 5.57 35.89
N MET A 319 -34.99 6.71 36.29
CA MET A 319 -35.01 7.16 37.70
C MET A 319 -36.21 8.05 38.06
N SER A 320 -37.08 8.40 37.11
CA SER A 320 -38.24 9.28 37.34
C SER A 320 -39.60 8.56 37.39
N SER A 321 -39.64 7.23 37.44
CA SER A 321 -40.91 6.45 37.42
C SER A 321 -41.15 5.56 38.64
N THR A 322 -40.37 5.69 39.71
CA THR A 322 -40.63 5.05 41.01
C THR A 322 -40.54 6.08 42.13
N SER A 323 -41.45 7.04 42.09
CA SER A 323 -41.82 7.92 43.19
C SER A 323 -43.28 8.30 43.02
N ASP A 324 -44.17 7.35 43.23
CA ASP A 324 -45.58 7.55 43.60
C ASP A 324 -45.99 6.43 44.57
#